data_AF-A0A5J9W2H7-F1
#
_entry.id   AF-A0A5J9W2H7-F1
#
_cell.length_a   1.000
_cell.length_b   1.000
_cell.length_c   1.000
_cell.angle_alpha   90.00
_cell.angle_beta   90.00
_cell.angle_gamma   90.00
#
_symmetry.space_group_name_H-M   'P 1'
#
loop_
_entity.id
_entity.type
_entity.pdbx_description
1 polymer ?
#
loop_
_entity_poly.entity_id
_entity_poly.type
_entity_poly.pdbx_seq_one_letter_code
_entity_poly.pdbx_strand_id
1 'polypeptide(L)'
;MGGVHGASHRRLLLKCLFFLVALCSVAHGSKQRHTSSYPPSGLPVRAVSLGGWLVTEGWIQPSLFDGIPNKDLLDGTHLQFTSVARNANLTATWGGGAAVVAVPAASRGNNASFATFRLWRINKTTFNFRVFGDQFVGVRGDDGAVVAMSAAPGPAETFQILRNAGDKNRVRFKAPNGRFLQVKKDYSVTADYGGSTSWGSDDPSVFTMTIIRDMRGEFQICNGYGTAKAAPVLRNHWNTFISEDDFKFVSSNGLNACAEGGHQVLRQDALGFPYLGLFPGLAVLPALQQNADYANLAVQDNIHSPFALSWDFCMRKVFNACPFITTCTSLGSLSLGCCSTFTNCI
;
A
#
# COMPACT_ATOMS: atom_id res chain seq x y z
N MET A 1 43.17 54.47 -50.22
CA MET A 1 43.11 53.00 -50.21
C MET A 1 43.57 52.50 -48.86
N GLY A 2 42.81 51.58 -48.24
CA GLY A 2 43.35 50.58 -47.30
C GLY A 2 43.43 50.92 -45.82
N GLY A 3 42.35 50.59 -45.08
CA GLY A 3 42.47 49.59 -44.01
C GLY A 3 42.76 50.06 -42.57
N VAL A 4 41.71 50.32 -41.78
CA VAL A 4 41.77 50.19 -40.30
C VAL A 4 40.40 49.80 -39.70
N HIS A 5 39.72 48.74 -40.17
CA HIS A 5 38.48 48.24 -39.50
C HIS A 5 38.48 46.72 -39.20
N GLY A 6 39.58 46.00 -39.46
CA GLY A 6 39.64 44.54 -39.30
C GLY A 6 40.06 44.00 -37.92
N ALA A 7 40.58 44.85 -37.02
CA ALA A 7 41.23 44.37 -35.79
C ALA A 7 40.29 44.23 -34.57
N SER A 8 39.19 44.98 -34.52
CA SER A 8 38.27 44.99 -33.36
C SER A 8 37.35 43.76 -33.36
N HIS A 9 36.80 43.38 -34.51
CA HIS A 9 35.92 42.20 -34.63
C HIS A 9 36.63 40.88 -34.34
N ARG A 10 37.92 40.74 -34.71
CA ARG A 10 38.70 39.53 -34.42
C ARG A 10 38.96 39.34 -32.92
N ARG A 11 39.16 40.43 -32.17
CA ARG A 11 39.36 40.37 -30.71
C ARG A 11 38.07 40.04 -29.96
N LEU A 12 36.91 40.48 -30.46
CA LEU A 12 35.62 40.15 -29.87
C LEU A 12 35.22 38.69 -30.15
N LEU A 13 35.43 38.21 -31.39
CA LEU A 13 35.23 36.80 -31.76
C LEU A 13 36.13 35.86 -30.95
N LEU A 14 37.40 36.22 -30.72
CA LEU A 14 38.30 35.39 -29.92
C LEU A 14 37.88 35.31 -28.44
N LYS A 15 37.38 36.42 -27.87
CA LYS A 15 36.87 36.45 -26.49
C LYS A 15 35.58 35.64 -26.33
N CYS A 16 34.67 35.69 -27.30
CA CYS A 16 33.47 34.86 -27.30
C CYS A 16 33.81 33.36 -27.46
N LEU A 17 34.82 33.02 -28.27
CA LEU A 17 35.28 31.64 -28.44
C LEU A 17 35.91 31.07 -27.16
N PHE A 18 36.70 31.88 -26.44
CA PHE A 18 37.26 31.49 -25.13
C PHE A 18 36.18 31.30 -24.05
N PHE A 19 35.13 32.12 -24.04
CA PHE A 19 34.00 31.94 -23.11
C PHE A 19 33.17 30.69 -23.41
N LEU A 20 32.99 30.34 -24.68
CA LEU A 20 32.29 29.11 -25.11
C LEU A 20 33.08 27.85 -24.74
N VAL A 21 34.41 27.86 -24.88
CA VAL A 21 35.25 26.70 -24.49
C VAL A 21 35.29 26.53 -22.97
N ALA A 22 35.32 27.62 -22.19
CA ALA A 22 35.27 27.57 -20.73
C ALA A 22 33.92 27.02 -20.20
N LEU A 23 32.80 27.31 -20.86
CA LEU A 23 31.48 26.74 -20.52
C LEU A 23 31.38 25.25 -20.89
N CYS A 24 32.07 24.79 -21.94
CA CYS A 24 32.14 23.36 -22.28
C CYS A 24 33.03 22.53 -21.31
N SER A 25 34.00 23.16 -20.63
CA SER A 25 34.87 22.47 -19.68
C SER A 25 34.23 22.21 -18.31
N VAL A 26 33.18 22.95 -17.93
CA VAL A 26 32.44 22.71 -16.66
C VAL A 26 31.31 21.67 -16.83
N ALA A 27 30.99 21.28 -18.08
CA ALA A 27 30.05 20.19 -18.37
C ALA A 27 30.69 18.79 -18.28
N HIS A 28 32.00 18.69 -18.07
CA HIS A 28 32.66 17.44 -17.72
C HIS A 28 32.68 17.24 -16.20
N GLY A 29 31.50 17.25 -15.58
CA GLY A 29 31.33 16.41 -14.40
C GLY A 29 31.63 14.99 -14.87
N SER A 30 32.68 14.37 -14.33
CA SER A 30 32.96 12.98 -14.60
C SER A 30 31.72 12.18 -14.21
N LYS A 31 30.92 11.78 -15.21
CA LYS A 31 30.23 10.51 -15.09
C LYS A 31 31.38 9.52 -15.04
N GLN A 32 31.83 9.17 -13.83
CA GLN A 32 32.50 7.91 -13.65
C GLN A 32 31.50 6.88 -14.13
N ARG A 33 31.65 6.49 -15.39
CA ARG A 33 31.10 5.27 -15.91
C ARG A 33 31.89 4.20 -15.19
N HIS A 34 31.48 3.89 -13.95
CA HIS A 34 31.92 2.69 -13.28
C HIS A 34 31.54 1.58 -14.25
N THR A 35 32.55 1.03 -14.91
CA THR A 35 32.39 -0.18 -15.69
C THR A 35 31.96 -1.23 -14.68
N SER A 36 30.67 -1.56 -14.66
CA SER A 36 30.18 -2.79 -14.04
C SER A 36 31.06 -3.90 -14.60
N SER A 37 32.05 -4.32 -13.80
CA SER A 37 32.97 -5.36 -14.17
C SER A 37 32.17 -6.64 -14.13
N TYR A 38 31.58 -6.98 -15.28
CA TYR A 38 31.09 -8.31 -15.53
C TYR A 38 32.19 -9.27 -15.06
N PRO A 39 31.88 -10.29 -14.24
CA PRO A 39 32.90 -11.21 -13.76
C PRO A 39 33.67 -11.74 -14.98
N PRO A 40 35.01 -11.87 -14.89
CA PRO A 40 35.84 -12.38 -15.97
C PRO A 40 35.17 -13.60 -16.62
N SER A 41 35.00 -13.55 -17.94
CA SER A 41 34.33 -14.58 -18.72
C SER A 41 34.88 -15.96 -18.36
N GLY A 42 34.08 -16.77 -17.66
CA GLY A 42 34.46 -18.14 -17.24
C GLY A 42 34.35 -18.43 -15.74
N LEU A 43 34.11 -17.45 -14.87
CA LEU A 43 33.86 -17.71 -13.44
C LEU A 43 32.37 -17.98 -13.16
N PRO A 44 32.03 -18.97 -12.32
CA PRO A 44 30.63 -19.20 -11.92
C PRO A 44 30.08 -17.99 -11.14
N VAL A 45 28.89 -17.54 -11.54
CA VAL A 45 28.15 -16.48 -10.83
C VAL A 45 27.57 -17.07 -9.55
N ARG A 46 27.89 -16.44 -8.41
CA ARG A 46 27.36 -16.77 -7.09
C ARG A 46 26.66 -15.53 -6.58
N ALA A 47 25.34 -15.50 -6.81
CA ALA A 47 24.51 -14.34 -6.55
C ALA A 47 23.61 -14.54 -5.33
N VAL A 48 23.27 -13.43 -4.67
CA VAL A 48 22.16 -13.37 -3.70
C VAL A 48 21.03 -12.49 -4.25
N SER A 49 19.78 -12.88 -4.00
CA SER A 49 18.63 -12.04 -4.31
C SER A 49 18.41 -11.01 -3.21
N LEU A 50 18.28 -9.74 -3.60
CA LEU A 50 18.01 -8.62 -2.69
C LEU A 50 16.51 -8.32 -2.54
N GLY A 51 15.61 -9.11 -3.14
CA GLY A 51 14.17 -8.85 -3.14
C GLY A 51 13.57 -8.54 -1.77
N GLY A 52 13.91 -9.34 -0.76
CA GLY A 52 13.44 -9.16 0.61
C GLY A 52 14.06 -7.96 1.35
N TRP A 53 15.11 -7.34 0.80
CA TRP A 53 15.72 -6.13 1.36
C TRP A 53 15.06 -4.86 0.81
N LEU A 54 14.50 -4.94 -0.40
CA LEU A 54 13.77 -3.85 -1.07
C LEU A 54 12.27 -3.88 -0.74
N VAL A 55 11.82 -5.07 -0.35
CA VAL A 55 10.57 -5.47 0.31
C VAL A 55 10.29 -4.83 1.66
N THR A 56 9.57 -3.71 1.84
CA THR A 56 9.15 -3.38 3.23
C THR A 56 8.13 -4.42 3.74
N GLU A 57 8.55 -5.28 4.65
CA GLU A 57 7.79 -6.45 5.11
C GLU A 57 7.52 -6.42 6.62
N GLY A 58 6.54 -7.21 7.05
CA GLY A 58 6.08 -7.25 8.45
C GLY A 58 7.05 -7.83 9.48
N TRP A 59 8.10 -8.51 9.02
CA TRP A 59 9.13 -9.17 9.83
C TRP A 59 10.46 -8.43 9.83
N ILE A 60 10.56 -7.29 9.16
CA ILE A 60 11.76 -6.45 9.18
C ILE A 60 12.05 -5.95 10.59
N GLN A 61 13.34 -5.90 10.93
CA GLN A 61 13.85 -5.33 12.17
C GLN A 61 14.72 -4.09 11.90
N PRO A 62 14.54 -3.00 12.67
CA PRO A 62 13.47 -2.77 13.65
C PRO A 62 12.09 -2.65 12.96
N SER A 63 11.02 -2.99 13.67
CA SER A 63 9.68 -2.96 13.08
C SER A 63 9.24 -1.54 12.76
N LEU A 64 8.82 -1.31 11.52
CA LEU A 64 8.26 -0.03 11.10
C LEU A 64 6.81 0.17 11.57
N PHE A 65 6.13 -0.88 12.02
CA PHE A 65 4.70 -0.87 12.33
C PHE A 65 4.39 -0.51 13.79
N ASP A 66 5.39 -0.51 14.68
CA ASP A 66 5.18 -0.40 16.13
C ASP A 66 4.58 0.92 16.58
N GLY A 67 4.87 2.02 15.87
CA GLY A 67 4.32 3.33 16.15
C GLY A 67 2.89 3.54 15.64
N ILE A 68 2.29 2.57 14.93
CA ILE A 68 0.96 2.71 14.36
C ILE A 68 -0.12 2.36 15.40
N PRO A 69 -1.05 3.27 15.74
CA PRO A 69 -2.19 2.94 16.59
C PRO A 69 -3.06 1.87 15.96
N ASN A 70 -3.42 0.83 16.72
CA ASN A 70 -4.13 -0.35 16.24
C ASN A 70 -3.44 -0.96 15.00
N LYS A 71 -2.12 -1.18 15.07
CA LYS A 71 -1.30 -1.80 14.00
C LYS A 71 -1.75 -3.21 13.61
N ASP A 72 -2.62 -3.83 14.39
CA ASP A 72 -3.24 -5.12 14.14
C ASP A 72 -4.59 -5.00 13.38
N LEU A 73 -5.08 -3.77 13.17
CA LEU A 73 -6.25 -3.43 12.36
C LEU A 73 -5.85 -2.60 11.13
N LEU A 74 -4.74 -2.94 10.49
CA LEU A 74 -4.32 -2.27 9.26
C LEU A 74 -5.24 -2.62 8.10
N ASP A 75 -5.23 -1.76 7.08
CA ASP A 75 -6.06 -1.96 5.88
C ASP A 75 -5.77 -3.31 5.21
N GLY A 76 -6.85 -4.02 4.86
CA GLY A 76 -6.84 -5.35 4.27
C GLY A 76 -6.76 -6.50 5.28
N THR A 77 -6.60 -6.23 6.58
CA THR A 77 -6.57 -7.28 7.62
C THR A 77 -7.85 -8.12 7.57
N HIS A 78 -7.69 -9.44 7.64
CA HIS A 78 -8.79 -10.41 7.61
C HIS A 78 -9.20 -10.76 9.04
N LEU A 79 -10.46 -10.54 9.36
CA LEU A 79 -11.02 -10.72 10.69
C LEU A 79 -12.19 -11.70 10.66
N GLN A 80 -12.36 -12.41 11.78
CA GLN A 80 -13.60 -13.12 12.11
C GLN A 80 -14.14 -12.56 13.42
N PHE A 81 -15.46 -12.52 13.55
CA PHE A 81 -16.13 -12.00 14.73
C PHE A 81 -17.12 -13.04 15.26
N THR A 82 -16.94 -13.43 16.51
CA THR A 82 -17.79 -14.39 17.21
C THR A 82 -18.59 -13.65 18.27
N SER A 83 -19.92 -13.68 18.18
CA SER A 83 -20.78 -13.17 19.25
C SER A 83 -20.54 -13.96 20.53
N VAL A 84 -20.27 -13.26 21.62
CA VAL A 84 -20.03 -13.91 22.91
C VAL A 84 -21.34 -14.49 23.47
N ALA A 85 -22.43 -13.71 23.44
CA ALA A 85 -23.73 -14.10 24.00
C ALA A 85 -24.42 -15.24 23.25
N ARG A 86 -24.01 -15.52 22.01
CA ARG A 86 -24.60 -16.56 21.15
C ARG A 86 -23.63 -17.66 20.75
N ASN A 87 -22.34 -17.50 21.04
CA ASN A 87 -21.27 -18.40 20.57
C ASN A 87 -21.38 -18.70 19.06
N ALA A 88 -21.57 -17.64 18.26
CA ALA A 88 -21.87 -17.74 16.84
C ALA A 88 -21.10 -16.70 16.02
N ASN A 89 -20.61 -17.09 14.84
CA ASN A 89 -19.78 -16.24 13.99
C ASN A 89 -20.64 -15.37 13.07
N LEU A 90 -20.31 -14.09 12.98
CA LEU A 90 -20.85 -13.24 11.92
C LEU A 90 -20.45 -13.83 10.56
N THR A 91 -21.44 -13.97 9.68
CA THR A 91 -21.30 -14.63 8.39
C THR A 91 -22.12 -13.86 7.37
N ALA A 92 -21.50 -13.48 6.27
CA ALA A 92 -22.21 -12.93 5.12
C ALA A 92 -22.93 -14.07 4.40
N THR A 93 -24.26 -14.00 4.34
CA THR A 93 -25.05 -15.02 3.63
C THR A 93 -24.60 -15.06 2.15
N TRP A 94 -24.33 -16.27 1.64
CA TRP A 94 -23.77 -16.51 0.30
C TRP A 94 -22.40 -15.84 0.03
N GLY A 95 -21.71 -15.39 1.06
CA GLY A 95 -20.47 -14.63 0.95
C GLY A 95 -20.67 -13.17 0.55
N GLY A 96 -21.90 -12.73 0.24
CA GLY A 96 -22.25 -11.39 -0.19
C GLY A 96 -23.62 -11.36 -0.89
N GLY A 97 -24.22 -10.18 -0.98
CA GLY A 97 -25.47 -9.91 -1.73
C GLY A 97 -26.72 -10.10 -0.90
N ALA A 98 -26.56 -10.36 0.40
CA ALA A 98 -27.63 -10.71 1.32
C ALA A 98 -27.34 -10.18 2.74
N ALA A 99 -28.15 -10.61 3.71
CA ALA A 99 -27.98 -10.26 5.11
C ALA A 99 -26.68 -10.83 5.71
N VAL A 100 -26.13 -10.13 6.69
CA VAL A 100 -25.14 -10.67 7.61
C VAL A 100 -25.89 -11.32 8.77
N VAL A 101 -25.60 -12.58 9.05
CA VAL A 101 -26.25 -13.36 10.10
C VAL A 101 -25.20 -13.95 11.04
N ALA A 102 -25.60 -14.38 12.23
CA ALA A 102 -24.73 -15.15 13.10
C ALA A 102 -24.94 -16.64 12.87
N VAL A 103 -23.87 -17.40 12.67
CA VAL A 103 -23.94 -18.85 12.44
C VAL A 103 -23.16 -19.55 13.54
N PRO A 104 -23.82 -20.38 14.38
CA PRO A 104 -23.14 -21.21 15.36
C PRO A 104 -22.09 -22.10 14.70
N ALA A 105 -20.97 -22.35 15.39
CA ALA A 105 -19.87 -23.15 14.84
C ALA A 105 -20.33 -24.55 14.37
N ALA A 106 -21.27 -25.17 15.09
CA ALA A 106 -21.85 -26.47 14.75
C ALA A 106 -22.61 -26.48 13.41
N SER A 107 -23.09 -25.32 12.95
CA SER A 107 -23.92 -25.18 11.74
C SER A 107 -23.18 -24.55 10.57
N ARG A 108 -21.89 -24.22 10.74
CA ARG A 108 -21.12 -23.41 9.77
C ARG A 108 -20.70 -24.18 8.51
N GLY A 109 -20.64 -25.51 8.57
CA GLY A 109 -20.13 -26.34 7.47
C GLY A 109 -18.74 -25.90 6.98
N ASN A 110 -18.47 -26.03 5.68
CA ASN A 110 -17.19 -25.67 5.04
C ASN A 110 -17.08 -24.17 4.65
N ASN A 111 -18.05 -23.33 5.02
CA ASN A 111 -18.14 -21.95 4.53
C ASN A 111 -17.38 -20.94 5.40
N ALA A 112 -16.21 -21.32 5.91
CA ALA A 112 -15.40 -20.48 6.79
C ALA A 112 -15.02 -19.12 6.15
N SER A 113 -14.85 -19.08 4.83
CA SER A 113 -14.54 -17.87 4.07
C SER A 113 -15.65 -16.81 4.11
N PHE A 114 -16.92 -17.21 4.31
CA PHE A 114 -18.05 -16.27 4.39
C PHE A 114 -18.16 -15.58 5.74
N ALA A 115 -17.48 -16.13 6.76
CA ALA A 115 -17.33 -15.50 8.08
C ALA A 115 -16.12 -14.55 8.15
N THR A 116 -15.34 -14.44 7.07
CA THR A 116 -14.14 -13.61 7.02
C THR A 116 -14.46 -12.24 6.44
N PHE A 117 -14.10 -11.20 7.18
CA PHE A 117 -14.28 -9.80 6.81
C PHE A 117 -12.93 -9.14 6.60
N ARG A 118 -12.76 -8.48 5.46
CA ARG A 118 -11.57 -7.67 5.16
C ARG A 118 -11.79 -6.24 5.63
N LEU A 119 -10.84 -5.72 6.40
CA LEU A 119 -10.89 -4.33 6.84
C LEU A 119 -10.60 -3.37 5.70
N TRP A 120 -11.42 -2.33 5.62
CA TRP A 120 -11.16 -1.15 4.83
C TRP A 120 -10.98 0.02 5.80
N ARG A 121 -9.74 0.40 6.05
CA ARG A 121 -9.42 1.34 7.12
C ARG A 121 -9.62 2.77 6.64
N ILE A 122 -10.44 3.51 7.39
CA ILE A 122 -10.62 4.96 7.22
C ILE A 122 -9.69 5.71 8.16
N ASN A 123 -9.65 5.31 9.44
CA ASN A 123 -8.76 5.90 10.43
C ASN A 123 -8.43 4.88 11.55
N LYS A 124 -7.96 5.36 12.72
CA LYS A 124 -7.59 4.50 13.86
C LYS A 124 -8.73 3.65 14.43
N THR A 125 -9.97 4.09 14.33
CA THR A 125 -11.14 3.44 14.96
C THR A 125 -12.28 3.18 13.99
N THR A 126 -12.28 3.82 12.82
CA THR A 126 -13.36 3.77 11.84
C THR A 126 -12.96 2.94 10.63
N PHE A 127 -13.85 2.04 10.23
CA PHE A 127 -13.62 1.03 9.20
C PHE A 127 -14.89 0.76 8.40
N ASN A 128 -14.72 0.32 7.15
CA ASN A 128 -15.73 -0.48 6.46
C ASN A 128 -15.29 -1.94 6.47
N PHE A 129 -16.23 -2.86 6.24
CA PHE A 129 -15.95 -4.29 6.17
C PHE A 129 -16.32 -4.83 4.80
N ARG A 130 -15.41 -5.54 4.15
CA ARG A 130 -15.64 -6.18 2.85
C ARG A 130 -15.75 -7.69 3.02
N VAL A 131 -16.85 -8.27 2.57
CA VAL A 131 -17.13 -9.72 2.67
C VAL A 131 -16.51 -10.48 1.50
N PHE A 132 -16.60 -11.82 1.48
CA PHE A 132 -16.01 -12.66 0.44
C PHE A 132 -16.36 -12.23 -1.00
N GLY A 133 -17.66 -11.97 -1.25
CA GLY A 133 -18.20 -11.49 -2.53
C GLY A 133 -17.91 -10.02 -2.83
N ASP A 134 -16.86 -9.45 -2.22
CA ASP A 134 -16.34 -8.12 -2.53
C ASP A 134 -17.28 -6.93 -2.25
N GLN A 135 -18.43 -7.18 -1.62
CA GLN A 135 -19.38 -6.18 -1.17
C GLN A 135 -19.07 -5.67 0.25
N PHE A 136 -19.58 -4.48 0.55
CA PHE A 136 -19.43 -3.83 1.85
C PHE A 136 -20.62 -4.13 2.75
N VAL A 137 -20.30 -4.40 4.02
CA VAL A 137 -21.28 -4.48 5.10
C VAL A 137 -21.80 -3.08 5.38
N GLY A 138 -23.11 -2.94 5.55
CA GLY A 138 -23.76 -1.69 5.92
C GLY A 138 -25.07 -1.93 6.66
N VAL A 139 -25.59 -0.84 7.25
CA VAL A 139 -26.88 -0.84 7.95
C VAL A 139 -27.95 -0.29 7.02
N ARG A 140 -29.07 -1.01 6.92
CA ARG A 140 -30.21 -0.65 6.07
C ARG A 140 -31.51 -0.76 6.86
N GLY A 141 -32.53 -0.03 6.41
CA GLY A 141 -33.85 0.00 7.05
C GLY A 141 -33.87 0.71 8.40
N ASP A 142 -35.08 0.98 8.88
CA ASP A 142 -35.29 1.60 10.20
C ASP A 142 -35.08 0.60 11.35
N ASP A 143 -35.17 -0.70 11.05
CA ASP A 143 -34.89 -1.82 11.96
C ASP A 143 -33.40 -2.05 12.19
N GLY A 144 -32.54 -1.36 11.44
CA GLY A 144 -31.09 -1.47 11.54
C GLY A 144 -30.55 -2.81 11.04
N ALA A 145 -31.20 -3.45 10.06
CA ALA A 145 -30.72 -4.68 9.46
C ALA A 145 -29.28 -4.52 8.93
N VAL A 146 -28.41 -5.50 9.25
CA VAL A 146 -27.02 -5.51 8.77
C VAL A 146 -26.93 -6.38 7.52
N VAL A 147 -26.51 -5.79 6.40
CA VAL A 147 -26.47 -6.45 5.09
C VAL A 147 -25.12 -6.24 4.41
N ALA A 148 -24.73 -7.12 3.50
CA ALA A 148 -23.49 -7.04 2.74
C ALA A 148 -23.76 -6.95 1.23
N MET A 149 -24.31 -5.82 0.79
CA MET A 149 -24.83 -5.66 -0.59
C MET A 149 -24.13 -4.58 -1.40
N SER A 150 -23.51 -3.59 -0.75
CA SER A 150 -23.00 -2.41 -1.46
C SER A 150 -21.70 -2.70 -2.19
N ALA A 151 -21.57 -2.29 -3.45
CA ALA A 151 -20.31 -2.42 -4.21
C ALA A 151 -19.25 -1.38 -3.80
N ALA A 152 -19.67 -0.31 -3.11
CA ALA A 152 -18.82 0.79 -2.65
C ALA A 152 -19.17 1.18 -1.20
N PRO A 153 -18.19 1.60 -0.39
CA PRO A 153 -18.47 2.05 0.96
C PRO A 153 -19.09 3.46 0.95
N GLY A 154 -20.10 3.68 1.79
CA GLY A 154 -20.67 5.00 2.07
C GLY A 154 -20.88 5.23 3.57
N PRO A 155 -21.64 6.27 3.94
CA PRO A 155 -21.96 6.55 5.34
C PRO A 155 -22.63 5.36 6.04
N ALA A 156 -23.50 4.62 5.36
CA ALA A 156 -24.22 3.46 5.91
C ALA A 156 -23.31 2.23 6.15
N GLU A 157 -22.17 2.16 5.47
CA GLU A 157 -21.18 1.07 5.57
C GLU A 157 -20.08 1.35 6.59
N THR A 158 -20.17 2.47 7.33
CA THR A 158 -19.08 2.99 8.18
C THR A 158 -19.28 2.65 9.65
N PHE A 159 -18.40 1.81 10.19
CA PHE A 159 -18.48 1.35 11.58
C PHE A 159 -17.28 1.82 12.39
N GLN A 160 -17.49 2.02 13.68
CA GLN A 160 -16.40 2.19 14.63
C GLN A 160 -16.19 0.89 15.41
N ILE A 161 -14.94 0.43 15.50
CA ILE A 161 -14.56 -0.70 16.34
C ILE A 161 -14.13 -0.14 17.69
N LEU A 162 -14.88 -0.48 18.74
CA LEU A 162 -14.54 -0.17 20.13
C LEU A 162 -13.95 -1.43 20.75
N ARG A 163 -12.75 -1.29 21.34
CA ARG A 163 -12.05 -2.38 22.03
C ARG A 163 -12.22 -2.25 23.54
N ASN A 164 -12.36 -3.38 24.23
CA ASN A 164 -12.26 -3.40 25.68
C ASN A 164 -10.81 -3.10 26.11
N ALA A 165 -10.65 -2.36 27.20
CA ALA A 165 -9.34 -1.92 27.69
C ALA A 165 -8.51 -3.06 28.31
N GLY A 166 -9.17 -4.04 28.94
CA GLY A 166 -8.55 -5.23 29.52
C GLY A 166 -8.34 -6.38 28.53
N ASP A 167 -9.17 -6.45 27.48
CA ASP A 167 -9.04 -7.43 26.39
C ASP A 167 -9.32 -6.79 25.03
N LYS A 168 -8.26 -6.53 24.26
CA LYS A 168 -8.36 -5.86 22.94
C LYS A 168 -9.10 -6.68 21.90
N ASN A 169 -9.22 -7.99 22.08
CA ASN A 169 -9.96 -8.87 21.17
C ASN A 169 -11.44 -8.90 21.50
N ARG A 170 -11.86 -8.42 22.66
CA ARG A 170 -13.27 -8.20 22.98
C ARG A 170 -13.70 -6.82 22.46
N VAL A 171 -14.60 -6.83 21.48
CA VAL A 171 -14.96 -5.63 20.71
C VAL A 171 -16.47 -5.40 20.63
N ARG A 172 -16.84 -4.17 20.30
CA ARG A 172 -18.18 -3.77 19.84
C ARG A 172 -18.08 -2.95 18.57
N PHE A 173 -19.16 -2.95 17.79
CA PHE A 173 -19.26 -2.13 16.58
C PHE A 173 -20.32 -1.07 16.78
N LYS A 174 -19.91 0.20 16.76
CA LYS A 174 -20.85 1.32 16.69
C LYS A 174 -21.17 1.59 15.22
N ALA A 175 -22.44 1.49 14.89
CA ALA A 175 -22.97 1.72 13.55
C ALA A 175 -23.13 3.22 13.23
N PRO A 176 -23.34 3.58 11.96
CA PRO A 176 -23.55 4.97 11.53
C PRO A 176 -24.76 5.64 12.20
N ASN A 177 -25.79 4.86 12.54
CA ASN A 177 -26.99 5.33 13.24
C ASN A 177 -26.74 5.59 14.75
N GLY A 178 -25.49 5.47 15.22
CA GLY A 178 -25.08 5.73 16.59
C GLY A 178 -25.33 4.59 17.57
N ARG A 179 -25.99 3.50 17.15
CA ARG A 179 -26.30 2.33 17.98
C ARG A 179 -25.25 1.24 17.80
N PHE A 180 -25.27 0.22 18.66
CA PHE A 180 -24.36 -0.92 18.55
C PHE A 180 -24.97 -2.05 17.73
N LEU A 181 -24.11 -2.80 17.05
CA LEU A 181 -24.47 -4.11 16.50
C LEU A 181 -24.79 -5.07 17.64
N GLN A 182 -25.78 -5.93 17.43
CA GLN A 182 -26.10 -7.06 18.30
C GLN A 182 -26.49 -8.30 17.52
N VAL A 183 -26.36 -9.45 18.18
CA VAL A 183 -26.93 -10.72 17.71
C VAL A 183 -28.15 -11.08 18.54
N LYS A 184 -29.31 -11.14 17.87
CA LYS A 184 -30.60 -11.47 18.48
C LYS A 184 -30.69 -12.97 18.83
N LYS A 185 -31.76 -13.37 19.53
CA LYS A 185 -31.96 -14.79 19.95
C LYS A 185 -32.16 -15.73 18.77
N ASP A 186 -32.71 -15.21 17.67
CA ASP A 186 -32.92 -15.90 16.40
C ASP A 186 -31.69 -15.85 15.47
N TYR A 187 -30.53 -15.41 15.99
CA TYR A 187 -29.29 -15.22 15.24
C TYR A 187 -29.31 -14.16 14.12
N SER A 188 -30.37 -13.36 14.03
CA SER A 188 -30.35 -12.16 13.20
C SER A 188 -29.36 -11.12 13.76
N VAL A 189 -28.71 -10.39 12.87
CA VAL A 189 -27.73 -9.35 13.22
C VAL A 189 -28.31 -7.99 12.86
N THR A 190 -28.37 -7.11 13.86
CA THR A 190 -29.01 -5.79 13.74
C THR A 190 -28.19 -4.74 14.45
N ALA A 191 -28.30 -3.49 14.01
CA ALA A 191 -27.61 -2.32 14.53
C ALA A 191 -28.58 -1.41 15.29
N ASP A 192 -29.39 -1.99 16.16
CA ASP A 192 -30.46 -1.30 16.92
C ASP A 192 -30.22 -1.33 18.44
N TYR A 193 -29.09 -1.89 18.92
CA TYR A 193 -28.82 -2.01 20.34
C TYR A 193 -28.47 -0.65 20.97
N GLY A 194 -29.39 -0.17 21.82
CA GLY A 194 -29.25 1.07 22.60
C GLY A 194 -29.40 0.87 24.10
N GLY A 195 -29.39 -0.38 24.59
CA GLY A 195 -29.51 -0.68 26.02
C GLY A 195 -28.26 -0.33 26.82
N SER A 196 -28.36 -0.44 28.15
CA SER A 196 -27.20 -0.36 29.02
C SER A 196 -26.21 -1.47 28.67
N THR A 197 -24.99 -1.09 28.32
CA THR A 197 -24.01 -2.04 27.80
C THR A 197 -23.09 -2.55 28.93
N SER A 198 -22.70 -3.83 28.90
CA SER A 198 -21.68 -4.41 29.79
C SER A 198 -20.70 -5.25 28.99
N TRP A 199 -19.44 -5.36 29.39
CA TRP A 199 -18.53 -6.30 28.72
C TRP A 199 -18.76 -7.75 29.17
N GLY A 200 -19.96 -8.11 29.60
CA GLY A 200 -20.36 -9.43 30.07
C GLY A 200 -20.49 -10.47 28.95
N SER A 201 -20.65 -11.74 29.32
CA SER A 201 -20.87 -12.82 28.36
C SER A 201 -22.31 -12.87 27.83
N ASP A 202 -23.24 -12.21 28.49
CA ASP A 202 -24.66 -12.12 28.19
C ASP A 202 -25.02 -10.90 27.31
N ASP A 203 -24.13 -9.89 27.23
CA ASP A 203 -24.34 -8.71 26.40
C ASP A 203 -24.33 -9.09 24.90
N PRO A 204 -25.46 -8.92 24.17
CA PRO A 204 -25.60 -9.34 22.78
C PRO A 204 -24.80 -8.48 21.80
N SER A 205 -24.26 -7.34 22.25
CA SER A 205 -23.45 -6.42 21.46
C SER A 205 -21.95 -6.71 21.48
N VAL A 206 -21.52 -7.69 22.28
CA VAL A 206 -20.11 -8.01 22.46
C VAL A 206 -19.67 -9.17 21.56
N PHE A 207 -18.53 -8.96 20.91
CA PHE A 207 -17.91 -9.91 20.00
C PHE A 207 -16.47 -10.19 20.41
N THR A 208 -16.04 -11.43 20.24
CA THR A 208 -14.62 -11.79 20.19
C THR A 208 -14.15 -11.64 18.76
N MET A 209 -13.08 -10.89 18.56
CA MET A 209 -12.43 -10.66 17.28
C MET A 209 -11.19 -11.52 17.16
N THR A 210 -11.09 -12.24 16.06
CA THR A 210 -9.94 -13.08 15.70
C THR A 210 -9.31 -12.56 14.43
N ILE A 211 -8.01 -12.30 14.47
CA ILE A 211 -7.22 -11.94 13.28
C ILE A 211 -6.82 -13.24 12.58
N ILE A 212 -7.29 -13.41 11.35
CA ILE A 212 -6.97 -14.58 10.50
C ILE A 212 -5.70 -14.33 9.71
N ARG A 213 -5.56 -13.11 9.17
CA ARG A 213 -4.40 -12.69 8.39
C ARG A 213 -4.20 -11.19 8.59
N ASP A 214 -3.05 -10.81 9.10
CA ASP A 214 -2.62 -9.42 9.13
C ASP A 214 -2.02 -9.01 7.78
N MET A 215 -2.02 -7.70 7.52
CA MET A 215 -1.41 -7.14 6.33
C MET A 215 -0.30 -6.20 6.76
N ARG A 216 0.91 -6.44 6.29
CA ARG A 216 2.09 -5.65 6.64
C ARG A 216 2.92 -5.40 5.39
N GLY A 217 2.89 -4.15 4.93
CA GLY A 217 3.72 -3.65 3.84
C GLY A 217 3.71 -2.12 3.80
N GLU A 218 4.38 -1.53 2.81
CA GLU A 218 4.48 -0.08 2.63
C GLU A 218 3.12 0.61 2.59
N PHE A 219 2.15 -0.02 1.90
CA PHE A 219 0.79 0.51 1.84
C PHE A 219 0.19 0.66 3.24
N GLN A 220 0.39 -0.32 4.13
CA GLN A 220 -0.14 -0.26 5.49
C GLN A 220 0.62 0.74 6.37
N ILE A 221 1.92 0.95 6.14
CA ILE A 221 2.69 2.03 6.79
C ILE A 221 2.11 3.39 6.40
N CYS A 222 1.91 3.62 5.10
CA CYS A 222 1.32 4.85 4.57
C CYS A 222 -0.10 5.07 5.08
N ASN A 223 -0.95 4.04 5.00
CA ASN A 223 -2.32 4.10 5.49
C ASN A 223 -2.38 4.32 7.02
N GLY A 224 -1.43 3.76 7.78
CA GLY A 224 -1.48 3.78 9.23
C GLY A 224 -0.85 4.98 9.92
N TYR A 225 0.28 5.46 9.42
CA TYR A 225 0.88 6.70 9.89
C TYR A 225 0.23 7.95 9.28
N GLY A 226 -0.37 7.79 8.11
CA GLY A 226 -0.77 8.90 7.26
C GLY A 226 0.44 9.51 6.54
N THR A 227 0.11 10.36 5.57
CA THR A 227 1.03 10.99 4.61
C THR A 227 2.24 11.66 5.28
N ALA A 228 2.00 12.48 6.30
CA ALA A 228 3.02 13.31 6.94
C ALA A 228 4.06 12.50 7.73
N LYS A 229 3.67 11.36 8.33
CA LYS A 229 4.54 10.57 9.20
C LYS A 229 5.15 9.36 8.48
N ALA A 230 4.47 8.81 7.47
CA ALA A 230 4.98 7.66 6.74
C ALA A 230 6.27 7.98 5.97
N ALA A 231 6.35 9.15 5.31
CA ALA A 231 7.51 9.55 4.52
C ALA A 231 8.83 9.60 5.31
N PRO A 232 8.93 10.28 6.47
CA PRO A 232 10.17 10.26 7.25
C PRO A 232 10.51 8.87 7.81
N VAL A 233 9.51 8.07 8.19
CA VAL A 233 9.74 6.69 8.66
C VAL A 233 10.36 5.81 7.57
N LEU A 234 9.75 5.82 6.37
CA LEU A 234 10.24 5.05 5.22
C LEU A 234 11.61 5.56 4.75
N ARG A 235 11.81 6.88 4.68
CA ARG A 235 13.10 7.46 4.28
C ARG A 235 14.21 7.10 5.26
N ASN A 236 13.93 7.14 6.57
CA ASN A 236 14.89 6.69 7.57
C ASN A 236 15.22 5.21 7.38
N HIS A 237 14.21 4.36 7.20
CA HIS A 237 14.41 2.94 6.92
C HIS A 237 15.31 2.71 5.71
N TRP A 238 14.99 3.28 4.55
CA TRP A 238 15.79 3.09 3.33
C TRP A 238 17.24 3.59 3.48
N ASN A 239 17.45 4.66 4.25
CA ASN A 239 18.78 5.23 4.46
C ASN A 239 19.65 4.42 5.44
N THR A 240 19.06 3.57 6.29
CA THR A 240 19.81 2.89 7.36
C THR A 240 19.69 1.37 7.32
N PHE A 241 18.79 0.81 6.51
CA PHE A 241 18.51 -0.62 6.51
C PHE A 241 19.49 -1.44 5.68
N ILE A 242 19.99 -0.87 4.58
CA ILE A 242 21.02 -1.49 3.74
C ILE A 242 22.21 -0.53 3.69
N SER A 243 23.38 -1.04 4.08
CA SER A 243 24.63 -0.30 4.15
C SER A 243 25.69 -0.91 3.25
N GLU A 244 26.79 -0.19 3.01
CA GLU A 244 27.96 -0.70 2.29
C GLU A 244 28.54 -1.95 2.95
N ASP A 245 28.50 -2.04 4.29
CA ASP A 245 29.05 -3.16 5.04
C ASP A 245 28.29 -4.47 4.81
N ASP A 246 27.00 -4.40 4.48
CA ASP A 246 26.20 -5.57 4.08
C ASP A 246 26.71 -6.16 2.74
N PHE A 247 27.11 -5.30 1.80
CA PHE A 247 27.70 -5.74 0.53
C PHE A 247 29.13 -6.24 0.71
N LYS A 248 29.92 -5.64 1.62
CA LYS A 248 31.22 -6.20 2.02
C LYS A 248 31.06 -7.58 2.64
N PHE A 249 30.05 -7.79 3.48
CA PHE A 249 29.73 -9.08 4.04
C PHE A 249 29.41 -10.11 2.93
N VAL A 250 28.52 -9.78 2.00
CA VAL A 250 28.18 -10.62 0.83
C VAL A 250 29.45 -11.01 0.05
N SER A 251 30.28 -10.03 -0.29
CA SER A 251 31.53 -10.22 -1.03
C SER A 251 32.56 -11.06 -0.28
N SER A 252 32.76 -10.81 1.03
CA SER A 252 33.69 -11.57 1.88
C SER A 252 33.30 -13.04 2.07
N ASN A 253 32.02 -13.36 1.88
CA ASN A 253 31.51 -14.74 1.89
C ASN A 253 31.56 -15.42 0.52
N GLY A 254 32.24 -14.80 -0.46
CA GLY A 254 32.50 -15.40 -1.77
C GLY A 254 31.40 -15.18 -2.80
N LEU A 255 30.35 -14.41 -2.50
CA LEU A 255 29.39 -14.00 -3.52
C LEU A 255 29.99 -12.91 -4.40
N ASN A 256 29.70 -12.94 -5.70
CA ASN A 256 30.27 -12.02 -6.70
C ASN A 256 29.19 -11.23 -7.48
N ALA A 257 27.92 -11.42 -7.13
CA ALA A 257 26.80 -10.73 -7.74
C ALA A 257 25.62 -10.57 -6.76
N CYS A 258 24.76 -9.60 -7.05
CA CYS A 258 23.47 -9.40 -6.42
C CYS A 258 22.38 -9.29 -7.50
N ALA A 259 21.22 -9.86 -7.26
CA ALA A 259 20.08 -9.78 -8.16
C ALA A 259 18.96 -8.93 -7.53
N GLU A 260 18.46 -7.96 -8.28
CA GLU A 260 17.28 -7.18 -7.91
C GLU A 260 15.99 -7.97 -8.21
N GLY A 261 15.82 -9.11 -7.54
CA GLY A 261 14.66 -9.97 -7.72
C GLY A 261 13.56 -9.63 -6.72
N GLY A 262 12.73 -8.62 -6.98
CA GLY A 262 11.61 -8.23 -6.11
C GLY A 262 10.34 -7.88 -6.90
N HIS A 263 9.17 -8.31 -6.39
CA HIS A 263 7.86 -7.97 -6.94
C HIS A 263 7.61 -6.46 -6.89
N GLN A 264 7.84 -5.76 -8.00
CA GLN A 264 7.43 -4.36 -8.14
C GLN A 264 5.91 -4.30 -8.39
N VAL A 265 5.14 -3.97 -7.35
CA VAL A 265 3.73 -3.59 -7.51
C VAL A 265 3.63 -2.07 -7.61
N LEU A 266 2.79 -1.65 -8.55
CA LEU A 266 2.41 -0.30 -8.99
C LEU A 266 3.24 0.27 -10.15
N ARG A 267 2.99 -0.28 -11.35
CA ARG A 267 3.28 0.45 -12.59
C ARG A 267 2.29 1.61 -12.72
N GLN A 268 2.84 2.82 -12.81
CA GLN A 268 2.34 3.98 -13.57
C GLN A 268 1.45 3.48 -14.74
N ASP A 269 0.16 3.80 -14.83
CA ASP A 269 -0.44 5.11 -15.06
C ASP A 269 -1.95 5.01 -14.73
N ALA A 270 -2.53 5.97 -13.97
CA ALA A 270 -3.99 6.28 -13.90
C ALA A 270 -4.44 6.99 -12.59
N LEU A 271 -3.54 7.23 -11.63
CA LEU A 271 -3.96 7.70 -10.30
C LEU A 271 -3.74 9.19 -10.13
N GLY A 272 -4.82 9.96 -10.28
CA GLY A 272 -4.92 11.39 -9.90
C GLY A 272 -4.82 11.65 -8.38
N PHE A 273 -3.95 10.93 -7.66
CA PHE A 273 -3.51 11.32 -6.34
C PHE A 273 -2.24 12.18 -6.46
N PRO A 274 -2.00 13.12 -5.54
CA PRO A 274 -0.75 13.88 -5.45
C PRO A 274 0.48 13.02 -5.06
N TYR A 275 0.38 11.70 -5.15
CA TYR A 275 1.45 10.74 -4.89
C TYR A 275 2.04 10.22 -6.20
N LEU A 276 2.69 11.11 -6.93
CA LEU A 276 3.58 10.77 -8.03
C LEU A 276 4.90 11.51 -7.83
N GLY A 277 5.88 10.81 -7.27
CA GLY A 277 7.23 11.37 -7.07
C GLY A 277 8.23 10.46 -6.35
N LEU A 278 7.80 9.38 -5.69
CA LEU A 278 8.74 8.37 -5.20
C LEU A 278 8.21 6.98 -5.50
N PHE A 279 8.77 6.36 -6.52
CA PHE A 279 8.98 4.92 -6.53
C PHE A 279 10.07 4.63 -5.49
N PRO A 280 9.77 3.96 -4.37
CA PRO A 280 10.77 3.59 -3.38
C PRO A 280 11.90 2.77 -3.96
N GLY A 281 11.56 1.72 -4.73
CA GLY A 281 12.54 0.87 -5.40
C GLY A 281 13.56 1.69 -6.20
N LEU A 282 13.08 2.55 -7.11
CA LEU A 282 13.91 3.48 -7.91
C LEU A 282 14.70 4.49 -7.08
N ALA A 283 14.23 4.89 -5.90
CA ALA A 283 14.97 5.80 -5.02
C ALA A 283 16.13 5.09 -4.30
N VAL A 284 16.03 3.78 -4.06
CA VAL A 284 17.10 2.98 -3.46
C VAL A 284 18.08 2.45 -4.52
N LEU A 285 17.66 2.29 -5.79
CA LEU A 285 18.54 1.81 -6.89
C LEU A 285 19.89 2.51 -6.98
N PRO A 286 20.00 3.86 -6.90
CA PRO A 286 21.30 4.53 -6.97
C PRO A 286 22.21 4.18 -5.80
N ALA A 287 21.65 4.06 -4.58
CA ALA A 287 22.41 3.69 -3.39
C ALA A 287 22.81 2.21 -3.41
N LEU A 288 21.95 1.33 -3.92
CA LEU A 288 22.25 -0.09 -4.11
C LEU A 288 23.38 -0.28 -5.11
N GLN A 289 23.28 0.35 -6.28
CA GLN A 289 24.31 0.28 -7.30
C GLN A 289 25.64 0.80 -6.75
N GLN A 290 25.62 1.94 -6.06
CA GLN A 290 26.81 2.51 -5.44
C GLN A 290 27.44 1.56 -4.41
N ASN A 291 26.65 0.96 -3.52
CA ASN A 291 27.16 0.04 -2.50
C ASN A 291 27.66 -1.28 -3.11
N ALA A 292 26.99 -1.80 -4.14
CA ALA A 292 27.43 -2.97 -4.88
C ALA A 292 28.77 -2.71 -5.62
N ASP A 293 28.91 -1.53 -6.22
CA ASP A 293 30.15 -1.10 -6.88
C ASP A 293 31.32 -1.05 -5.89
N TYR A 294 31.11 -0.50 -4.68
CA TYR A 294 32.13 -0.48 -3.61
C TYR A 294 32.59 -1.89 -3.20
N ALA A 295 31.70 -2.88 -3.25
CA ALA A 295 31.98 -4.25 -2.88
C ALA A 295 32.44 -5.15 -4.05
N ASN A 296 32.61 -4.59 -5.26
CA ASN A 296 32.89 -5.31 -6.51
C ASN A 296 31.85 -6.40 -6.82
N LEU A 297 30.57 -6.13 -6.57
CA LEU A 297 29.47 -7.04 -6.86
C LEU A 297 28.76 -6.62 -8.16
N ALA A 298 28.53 -7.58 -9.06
CA ALA A 298 27.72 -7.32 -10.25
C ALA A 298 26.23 -7.26 -9.89
N VAL A 299 25.52 -6.21 -10.31
CA VAL A 299 24.06 -6.09 -10.15
C VAL A 299 23.38 -6.63 -11.40
N GLN A 300 22.42 -7.56 -11.23
CA GLN A 300 21.62 -8.13 -12.32
C GLN A 300 20.13 -7.78 -12.16
N ASP A 301 19.58 -7.09 -13.16
CA ASP A 301 18.15 -6.76 -13.24
C ASP A 301 17.35 -8.00 -13.63
N ASN A 302 16.35 -8.37 -12.82
CA ASN A 302 15.50 -9.53 -13.09
C ASN A 302 14.02 -9.17 -12.85
N ILE A 303 13.43 -8.42 -13.77
CA ILE A 303 12.03 -7.98 -13.70
C ILE A 303 11.13 -9.00 -14.43
N HIS A 304 10.61 -9.98 -13.70
CA HIS A 304 9.49 -10.82 -14.17
C HIS A 304 8.38 -10.89 -13.11
N SER A 305 7.15 -10.52 -13.47
CA SER A 305 6.00 -10.42 -12.55
C SER A 305 4.86 -11.37 -12.92
N PRO A 306 4.33 -12.12 -11.93
CA PRO A 306 2.90 -12.36 -11.84
C PRO A 306 2.39 -12.06 -10.42
N PHE A 307 1.50 -11.07 -10.19
CA PHE A 307 0.46 -11.07 -9.13
C PHE A 307 -0.40 -9.79 -9.20
N ALA A 308 -1.68 -9.94 -9.54
CA ALA A 308 -2.63 -8.85 -9.85
C ALA A 308 -3.61 -8.49 -8.69
N LEU A 309 -3.44 -9.02 -7.48
CA LEU A 309 -4.48 -8.94 -6.43
C LEU A 309 -4.48 -7.64 -5.61
N SER A 310 -3.41 -6.84 -5.68
CA SER A 310 -3.31 -5.51 -5.04
C SER A 310 -3.93 -4.39 -5.88
N TRP A 311 -3.92 -4.55 -7.21
CA TRP A 311 -4.30 -3.51 -8.17
C TRP A 311 -5.80 -3.19 -8.13
N ASP A 312 -6.66 -4.22 -8.12
CA ASP A 312 -8.12 -4.05 -8.06
C ASP A 312 -8.60 -3.38 -6.76
N PHE A 313 -7.86 -3.56 -5.67
CA PHE A 313 -8.21 -2.99 -4.37
C PHE A 313 -7.89 -1.50 -4.29
N CYS A 314 -6.73 -1.08 -4.80
CA CYS A 314 -6.31 0.32 -4.80
C CYS A 314 -7.16 1.16 -5.76
N MET A 315 -7.43 0.66 -6.98
CA MET A 315 -8.20 1.38 -8.01
C MET A 315 -9.63 1.72 -7.57
N ARG A 316 -10.32 0.84 -6.83
CA ARG A 316 -11.70 1.09 -6.37
C ARG A 316 -11.83 2.17 -5.29
N LYS A 317 -10.77 2.50 -4.53
CA LYS A 317 -10.77 3.65 -3.59
C LYS A 317 -10.78 5.00 -4.32
N VAL A 318 -10.30 5.04 -5.56
CA VAL A 318 -10.00 6.27 -6.30
C VAL A 318 -11.17 6.70 -7.17
N PHE A 319 -11.73 5.75 -7.92
CA PHE A 319 -12.75 6.05 -8.92
C PHE A 319 -14.13 6.40 -8.33
N ASN A 320 -14.41 6.03 -7.08
CA ASN A 320 -15.69 6.36 -6.43
C ASN A 320 -15.74 7.77 -5.81
N ALA A 321 -14.66 8.57 -5.91
CA ALA A 321 -14.64 9.96 -5.45
C ALA A 321 -15.00 10.99 -6.56
N CYS A 322 -15.22 10.56 -7.80
CA CYS A 322 -15.61 11.44 -8.92
C CYS A 322 -17.03 11.12 -9.41
N PRO A 323 -18.04 11.98 -9.18
CA PRO A 323 -19.40 11.74 -9.66
C PRO A 323 -19.57 12.30 -11.08
N PHE A 324 -18.70 12.00 -12.05
CA PHE A 324 -18.93 12.33 -13.46
C PHE A 324 -18.08 11.44 -14.38
N ILE A 325 -18.49 10.19 -14.60
CA ILE A 325 -18.13 9.48 -15.82
C ILE A 325 -19.39 8.78 -16.33
N THR A 326 -20.11 9.46 -17.21
CA THR A 326 -21.10 8.85 -18.08
C THR A 326 -20.37 7.93 -19.05
N THR A 327 -20.90 6.72 -19.20
CA THR A 327 -20.41 5.64 -20.07
C THR A 327 -20.16 6.11 -21.51
N CYS A 328 -18.95 5.90 -22.03
CA CYS A 328 -18.69 5.92 -23.47
C CYS A 328 -18.22 4.54 -23.91
N THR A 329 -19.15 3.75 -24.45
CA THR A 329 -18.91 2.45 -25.06
C THR A 329 -18.55 2.64 -26.54
N SER A 330 -17.29 2.45 -26.92
CA SER A 330 -16.91 1.87 -28.22
C SER A 330 -15.40 1.65 -28.28
N LEU A 331 -15.01 0.38 -28.43
CA LEU A 331 -13.66 -0.03 -28.83
C LEU A 331 -13.33 0.51 -30.22
N GLY A 332 -12.15 1.11 -30.37
CA GLY A 332 -11.62 1.50 -31.68
C GLY A 332 -10.51 2.53 -31.57
N SER A 333 -9.27 2.05 -31.47
CA SER A 333 -8.02 2.68 -31.93
C SER A 333 -7.94 4.21 -31.94
N LEU A 334 -7.09 4.82 -31.11
CA LEU A 334 -6.52 6.14 -31.44
C LEU A 334 -5.18 6.41 -30.73
N SER A 335 -4.26 6.90 -31.55
CA SER A 335 -2.92 7.43 -31.31
C SER A 335 -2.86 8.47 -30.18
N LEU A 336 -1.81 8.40 -29.36
CA LEU A 336 -1.46 9.39 -28.34
C LEU A 336 -0.85 10.64 -28.98
N GLY A 337 -1.66 11.69 -29.14
CA GLY A 337 -1.21 13.05 -29.31
C GLY A 337 -1.18 13.78 -27.96
N CYS A 338 0.00 14.26 -27.56
CA CYS A 338 0.20 15.17 -26.43
C CYS A 338 -0.75 16.38 -26.49
N CYS A 339 -1.40 16.71 -25.36
CA CYS A 339 -1.82 18.08 -25.10
C CYS A 339 -1.61 18.40 -23.61
N SER A 340 -0.52 19.11 -23.37
CA SER A 340 -0.14 19.73 -22.11
C SER A 340 -0.87 21.07 -21.97
N THR A 341 -1.73 21.23 -20.95
CA THR A 341 -1.93 22.47 -20.18
C THR A 341 -3.13 22.31 -19.24
N PHE A 342 -2.91 22.36 -17.92
CA PHE A 342 -3.91 22.89 -17.00
C PHE A 342 -3.21 23.69 -15.90
N THR A 343 -3.29 24.99 -16.09
CA THR A 343 -2.88 26.07 -15.19
C THR A 343 -4.08 26.41 -14.30
N ASN A 344 -3.84 26.58 -13.00
CA ASN A 344 -4.67 27.28 -12.01
C ASN A 344 -6.17 26.91 -11.89
N CYS A 345 -6.59 26.48 -10.71
CA CYS A 345 -7.71 27.08 -9.98
C CYS A 345 -7.66 26.70 -8.49
N ILE A 346 -8.17 27.65 -7.70
CA ILE A 346 -8.03 27.92 -6.26
C ILE A 346 -8.70 26.88 -5.36
#